data_AF-A0A8I1EB05-F1
#
_entry.id   AF-A0A8I1EB05-F1
#
_cell.length_a   1.000
_cell.length_b   1.000
_cell.length_c   1.000
_cell.angle_alpha   90.00
_cell.angle_beta   90.00
_cell.angle_gamma   90.00
#
_symmetry.space_group_name_H-M   'P 1'
#
loop_
_entity.id
_entity.type
_entity.pdbx_description
1 polymer ?
#
loop_
_entity_poly.entity_id
_entity_poly.type
_entity_poly.pdbx_seq_one_letter_code
_entity_poly.pdbx_strand_id
1 'polypeptide(L)'
;MLFDSLPGRQNLDQFSIEQMQSRSKVLALAADLLRSHPEQLPESEAVASELMEESRRWIERIERRTAVLTAAQTRAYKNLKKFIAENGKSPTIKELGLMDGLSASAVRPHLTKLIKKGYLSKEEGVQRGFAIIKEI
;
A
#
# COMPACT_ATOMS: atom_id res chain seq x y z
N MET A 1 -33.96 -1.14 5.58
CA MET A 1 -33.58 -1.41 4.17
C MET A 1 -33.26 -0.10 3.45
N LEU A 2 -32.28 0.69 3.89
CA LEU A 2 -32.01 2.03 3.31
C LEU A 2 -30.59 2.21 2.75
N PHE A 3 -29.74 1.17 2.83
CA PHE A 3 -28.37 1.20 2.30
C PHE A 3 -28.10 0.18 1.18
N ASP A 4 -29.16 -0.36 0.55
CA ASP A 4 -29.05 -1.34 -0.55
C ASP A 4 -28.70 -0.68 -1.91
N SER A 5 -28.34 0.60 -1.92
CA SER A 5 -28.05 1.37 -3.15
C SER A 5 -26.82 2.27 -3.02
N LEU A 6 -25.77 1.80 -2.34
CA LEU A 6 -24.43 2.35 -2.57
C LEU A 6 -23.91 1.86 -3.93
N PRO A 7 -23.37 2.75 -4.77
CA PRO A 7 -23.09 2.47 -6.17
C PRO A 7 -22.04 1.37 -6.30
N GLY A 8 -22.51 0.24 -6.83
CA GLY A 8 -21.70 -0.77 -7.48
C GLY A 8 -20.96 -1.69 -6.52
N ARG A 9 -21.18 -2.99 -6.71
CA ARG A 9 -20.08 -3.97 -6.76
C ARG A 9 -19.10 -3.52 -7.87
N GLN A 10 -18.46 -2.37 -7.72
CA GLN A 10 -17.32 -2.00 -8.53
C GLN A 10 -16.27 -3.06 -8.24
N ASN A 11 -15.56 -3.50 -9.27
CA ASN A 11 -14.45 -4.41 -9.10
C ASN A 11 -13.43 -3.73 -8.18
N LEU A 12 -13.50 -4.03 -6.87
CA LEU A 12 -12.78 -3.35 -5.78
C LEU A 12 -11.27 -3.47 -5.93
N ASP A 13 -10.81 -4.29 -6.88
CA ASP A 13 -9.41 -4.39 -7.27
C ASP A 13 -8.88 -3.17 -8.05
N GLN A 14 -9.75 -2.30 -8.57
CA GLN A 14 -9.38 -1.14 -9.38
C GLN A 14 -8.83 0.05 -8.57
N PHE A 15 -9.02 0.07 -7.25
CA PHE A 15 -8.55 1.19 -6.43
C PHE A 15 -7.04 1.09 -6.14
N SER A 16 -6.33 2.21 -6.27
CA SER A 16 -4.95 2.33 -5.79
C SER A 16 -4.90 2.40 -4.26
N ILE A 17 -3.75 2.04 -3.66
CA ILE A 17 -3.58 2.09 -2.19
C ILE A 17 -3.88 3.49 -1.62
N GLU A 18 -3.49 4.55 -2.33
CA GLU A 18 -3.73 5.94 -1.91
C GLU A 18 -5.23 6.28 -1.92
N GLN A 19 -5.96 5.84 -2.96
CA GLN A 19 -7.41 5.99 -2.99
C GLN A 19 -8.10 5.20 -1.87
N MET A 20 -7.62 4.00 -1.55
CA MET A 20 -8.12 3.19 -0.43
C MET A 20 -7.88 3.90 0.92
N GLN A 21 -6.70 4.47 1.13
CA GLN A 21 -6.34 5.21 2.35
C GLN A 21 -7.19 6.46 2.51
N SER A 22 -7.33 7.24 1.44
CA SER A 22 -8.17 8.44 1.44
C SER A 22 -9.63 8.10 1.78
N ARG A 23 -10.18 7.04 1.16
CA ARG A 23 -11.54 6.59 1.43
C ARG A 23 -11.75 6.11 2.86
N SER A 24 -10.85 5.29 3.40
CA SER A 24 -10.90 4.87 4.81
C SER A 24 -10.92 6.08 5.75
N LYS A 25 -10.05 7.07 5.51
CA LYS A 25 -9.99 8.28 6.32
C LYS A 25 -11.29 9.08 6.28
N VAL A 26 -11.87 9.27 5.09
CA VAL A 26 -13.15 9.98 4.93
C VAL A 26 -14.28 9.26 5.68
N LEU A 27 -14.35 7.93 5.58
CA LEU A 27 -15.37 7.14 6.27
C LEU A 27 -15.25 7.24 7.80
N ALA A 28 -14.01 7.20 8.32
CA ALA A 28 -13.76 7.36 9.76
C ALA A 28 -14.16 8.76 10.24
N LEU A 29 -13.76 9.81 9.51
CA LEU A 29 -14.13 11.20 9.85
C LEU A 29 -15.64 11.43 9.80
N ALA A 30 -16.33 10.85 8.82
CA ALA A 30 -17.78 10.93 8.72
C ALA A 30 -18.48 10.26 9.91
N ALA A 31 -17.98 9.09 10.35
CA ALA A 31 -18.49 8.43 11.53
C ALA A 31 -18.25 9.24 12.82
N ASP A 32 -17.07 9.82 12.98
CA ASP A 32 -16.75 10.67 14.13
C ASP A 32 -17.64 11.92 14.18
N LEU A 33 -17.92 12.52 13.02
CA LEU A 33 -18.82 13.67 12.91
C LEU A 33 -20.26 13.30 13.34
N LEU A 34 -20.78 12.16 12.87
CA LEU A 34 -22.12 11.69 13.24
C LEU A 34 -22.24 11.39 14.73
N ARG A 35 -21.20 10.81 15.34
CA ARG A 35 -21.14 10.58 16.79
C ARG A 35 -21.09 11.86 17.61
N SER A 36 -20.48 12.90 17.05
CA SER A 36 -20.37 14.21 17.71
C SER A 36 -21.65 15.02 17.65
N HIS A 37 -22.58 14.67 16.75
CA HIS A 37 -23.85 15.35 16.52
C HIS A 37 -25.03 14.37 16.38
N PRO A 38 -25.31 13.54 17.40
CA PRO A 38 -26.30 12.47 17.30
C PRO A 38 -27.72 12.99 17.06
N GLU A 39 -28.01 14.25 17.42
CA GLU A 39 -29.30 14.92 17.28
C GLU A 39 -29.68 15.26 15.83
N GLN A 40 -28.70 15.27 14.92
CA GLN A 40 -28.94 15.70 13.53
C GLN A 40 -29.56 14.62 12.65
N LEU A 41 -29.44 13.34 13.05
CA LEU A 41 -29.98 12.22 12.29
C LEU A 41 -30.48 11.11 13.22
N PRO A 42 -31.71 10.60 13.01
CA PRO A 42 -32.12 9.34 13.60
C PRO A 42 -31.12 8.24 13.22
N GLU A 43 -30.82 7.34 14.16
CA GLU A 43 -29.91 6.21 13.94
C GLU A 43 -28.46 6.61 13.61
N SER A 44 -28.06 7.86 13.89
CA SER A 44 -26.69 8.38 13.69
C SER A 44 -25.59 7.47 14.24
N GLU A 45 -25.79 6.86 15.41
CA GLU A 45 -24.83 5.91 16.00
C GLU A 45 -24.69 4.61 15.20
N ALA A 46 -25.81 4.08 14.67
CA ALA A 46 -25.81 2.89 13.85
C ALA A 46 -25.07 3.15 12.52
N VAL A 47 -25.37 4.28 11.88
CA VAL A 47 -24.70 4.71 10.64
C VAL A 47 -23.21 4.97 10.88
N ALA A 48 -22.84 5.63 11.99
CA ALA A 48 -21.43 5.83 12.34
C ALA A 48 -20.69 4.51 12.53
N SER A 49 -21.34 3.52 13.14
CA SER A 49 -20.78 2.17 13.32
C SER A 49 -20.57 1.45 11.99
N GLU A 50 -21.53 1.54 11.06
CA GLU A 50 -21.38 0.99 9.71
C GLU A 50 -20.24 1.65 8.93
N LEU A 51 -20.11 2.97 9.01
CA LEU A 51 -19.04 3.72 8.35
C LEU A 51 -17.66 3.37 8.92
N MET A 52 -17.54 3.21 10.25
CA MET A 52 -16.30 2.74 10.89
C MET A 52 -15.94 1.33 10.46
N GLU A 53 -16.92 0.42 10.39
CA GLU A 53 -16.70 -0.94 9.93
C GLU A 53 -16.25 -0.98 8.46
N GLU A 54 -16.87 -0.19 7.58
CA GLU A 54 -16.42 -0.08 6.20
C GLU A 54 -15.02 0.54 6.10
N SER A 55 -14.70 1.53 6.94
CA SER A 55 -13.35 2.11 7.04
C SER A 55 -12.31 1.04 7.41
N ARG A 56 -12.59 0.21 8.43
CA ARG A 56 -11.71 -0.92 8.81
C ARG A 56 -11.51 -1.89 7.67
N ARG A 57 -12.57 -2.25 6.93
CA ARG A 57 -12.47 -3.15 5.77
C ARG A 57 -11.58 -2.57 4.67
N TRP A 58 -11.56 -1.26 4.47
CA TRP A 58 -10.60 -0.63 3.55
C TRP A 58 -9.16 -0.76 4.04
N ILE A 59 -8.92 -0.60 5.35
CA ILE A 59 -7.59 -0.79 5.97
C ILE A 59 -7.13 -2.25 5.82
N GLU A 60 -7.95 -3.23 6.18
CA GLU A 60 -7.60 -4.65 6.03
C GLU A 60 -7.24 -5.01 4.58
N ARG A 61 -7.94 -4.42 3.60
CA ARG A 61 -7.62 -4.64 2.18
C ARG A 61 -6.27 -4.07 1.80
N ILE A 62 -5.94 -2.87 2.29
CA ILE A 62 -4.61 -2.29 2.13
C ILE A 62 -3.57 -3.24 2.71
N GLU A 63 -3.78 -3.69 3.95
CA GLU A 63 -2.87 -4.61 4.64
C GLU A 63 -2.64 -5.89 3.86
N ARG A 64 -3.70 -6.56 3.37
CA ARG A 64 -3.58 -7.77 2.55
C ARG A 64 -2.76 -7.53 1.28
N ARG A 65 -2.98 -6.40 0.60
CA ARG A 65 -2.23 -6.03 -0.63
C ARG A 65 -0.78 -5.67 -0.36
N THR A 66 -0.48 -5.11 0.82
CA THR A 66 0.87 -4.75 1.21
C THR A 66 1.65 -5.90 1.85
N ALA A 67 0.97 -6.84 2.50
CA ALA A 67 1.59 -7.91 3.27
C ALA A 67 2.31 -8.97 2.42
N VAL A 68 1.74 -9.35 1.25
CA VAL A 68 2.30 -10.44 0.44
C VAL A 68 3.17 -9.87 -0.67
N LEU A 69 4.48 -10.17 -0.65
CA LEU A 69 5.37 -9.90 -1.77
C LEU A 69 5.11 -10.89 -2.91
N THR A 70 4.99 -10.38 -4.13
CA THR A 70 4.92 -11.25 -5.31
C THR A 70 6.27 -11.92 -5.55
N ALA A 71 6.30 -13.05 -6.26
CA ALA A 71 7.56 -13.75 -6.59
C ALA A 71 8.61 -12.83 -7.25
N ALA A 72 8.17 -11.91 -8.13
CA ALA A 72 9.05 -10.92 -8.75
C ALA A 72 9.59 -9.89 -7.74
N GLN A 73 8.77 -9.42 -6.80
CA GLN A 73 9.20 -8.51 -5.73
C GLN A 73 10.18 -9.20 -4.78
N THR A 74 9.88 -10.45 -4.39
CA THR A 74 10.75 -11.26 -3.54
C THR A 74 12.10 -11.51 -4.21
N ARG A 75 12.12 -11.81 -5.51
CA ARG A 75 13.36 -11.97 -6.28
C ARG A 75 14.17 -10.68 -6.32
N ALA A 76 13.54 -9.55 -6.66
CA ALA A 76 14.20 -8.25 -6.69
C ALA A 76 14.79 -7.87 -5.33
N TYR A 77 14.06 -8.12 -4.23
CA TYR A 77 14.55 -7.91 -2.86
C TYR A 77 15.78 -8.78 -2.56
N LYS A 78 15.71 -10.09 -2.85
CA LYS A 78 16.80 -11.02 -2.60
C LYS A 78 18.05 -10.67 -3.40
N ASN A 79 17.88 -10.29 -4.66
CA ASN A 79 18.98 -9.86 -5.53
C ASN A 79 19.62 -8.56 -5.02
N LEU A 80 18.82 -7.58 -4.61
CA LEU A 80 19.31 -6.36 -4.00
C LEU A 80 20.10 -6.64 -2.72
N LYS A 81 19.55 -7.43 -1.81
CA LYS A 81 20.21 -7.82 -0.56
C LYS A 81 21.52 -8.54 -0.80
N LYS A 82 21.52 -9.52 -1.71
CA LYS A 82 22.72 -10.26 -2.12
C LYS A 82 23.79 -9.32 -2.67
N PHE A 83 23.41 -8.39 -3.56
CA PHE A 83 24.35 -7.43 -4.13
C PHE A 83 25.01 -6.56 -3.05
N ILE A 84 24.24 -6.04 -2.09
CA ILE A 84 24.76 -5.23 -0.98
C ILE A 84 25.76 -6.04 -0.16
N ALA A 85 25.42 -7.29 0.19
CA ALA A 85 26.27 -8.16 0.96
C ALA A 85 27.61 -8.47 0.24
N GLU A 86 27.57 -8.68 -1.07
CA GLU A 86 28.75 -9.02 -1.87
C GLU A 86 29.63 -7.81 -2.21
N ASN A 87 29.05 -6.63 -2.41
CA ASN A 87 29.75 -5.46 -2.96
C ASN A 87 29.98 -4.34 -1.95
N GLY A 88 29.39 -4.43 -0.75
CA GLY A 88 29.46 -3.38 0.28
C GLY A 88 28.78 -2.07 -0.11
N LYS A 89 27.99 -2.05 -1.19
CA LYS A 89 27.31 -0.86 -1.71
C LYS A 89 25.96 -1.22 -2.31
N SER A 90 25.02 -0.27 -2.27
CA SER A 90 23.73 -0.42 -2.95
C SER A 90 23.91 -0.57 -4.46
N PRO A 91 23.14 -1.46 -5.11
CA PRO A 91 23.08 -1.49 -6.56
C PRO A 91 22.36 -0.25 -7.10
N THR A 92 22.54 0.00 -8.38
CA THR A 92 21.71 0.90 -9.18
C THR A 92 20.51 0.15 -9.76
N ILE A 93 19.50 0.89 -10.24
CA ILE A 93 18.33 0.29 -10.91
C ILE A 93 18.76 -0.49 -12.17
N LYS A 94 19.81 -0.03 -12.88
CA LYS A 94 20.33 -0.73 -14.06
C LYS A 94 20.98 -2.07 -13.69
N GLU A 95 21.79 -2.10 -12.64
CA GLU A 95 22.43 -3.34 -12.14
C GLU A 95 21.38 -4.36 -11.70
N LEU A 96 20.35 -3.92 -10.95
CA LEU A 96 19.24 -4.80 -10.56
C LEU A 96 18.47 -5.34 -11.78
N GLY A 97 18.25 -4.50 -12.81
CA GLY A 97 17.71 -4.95 -14.09
C GLY A 97 18.48 -6.13 -14.67
N LEU A 98 19.81 -5.98 -14.77
CA LEU A 98 20.67 -7.03 -15.30
C LEU A 98 20.61 -8.31 -14.47
N MET A 99 20.58 -8.20 -13.13
CA MET A 99 20.46 -9.37 -12.24
C MET A 99 19.12 -10.10 -12.37
N ASP A 100 18.04 -9.36 -12.62
CA ASP A 100 16.69 -9.92 -12.76
C ASP A 100 16.40 -10.39 -14.20
N GLY A 101 17.30 -10.17 -15.16
CA GLY A 101 17.04 -10.40 -16.59
C GLY A 101 15.98 -9.45 -17.17
N LEU A 102 15.88 -8.24 -16.60
CA LEU A 102 14.84 -7.25 -16.90
C LEU A 102 15.45 -5.90 -17.31
N SER A 103 14.67 -5.07 -17.98
CA SER A 103 15.06 -3.68 -18.20
C SER A 103 14.98 -2.87 -16.90
N ALA A 104 15.74 -1.77 -16.82
CA ALA A 104 15.65 -0.84 -15.69
C ALA A 104 14.23 -0.26 -15.50
N SER A 105 13.47 -0.09 -16.58
CA SER A 105 12.08 0.36 -16.52
C SER A 105 11.14 -0.71 -15.98
N ALA A 106 11.39 -1.99 -16.26
CA ALA A 106 10.58 -3.11 -15.74
C ALA A 106 10.84 -3.39 -14.25
N VAL A 107 12.08 -3.19 -13.76
CA VAL A 107 12.41 -3.38 -12.34
C VAL A 107 11.89 -2.25 -11.45
N ARG A 108 11.88 -1.01 -11.95
CA ARG A 108 11.51 0.18 -11.15
C ARG A 108 10.15 0.03 -10.43
N PRO A 109 9.05 -0.44 -11.06
CA PRO A 109 7.79 -0.67 -10.37
C PRO A 109 7.87 -1.67 -9.21
N HIS A 110 8.71 -2.71 -9.31
CA HIS A 110 8.89 -3.68 -8.23
C HIS A 110 9.58 -3.02 -7.03
N LEU A 111 10.63 -2.23 -7.27
CA LEU A 111 11.34 -1.48 -6.22
C LEU A 111 10.43 -0.44 -5.57
N THR A 112 9.65 0.32 -6.35
CA THR A 112 8.67 1.27 -5.81
C THR A 112 7.65 0.57 -4.92
N LYS A 113 7.15 -0.61 -5.31
CA LYS A 113 6.23 -1.38 -4.46
C LYS A 113 6.90 -1.88 -3.19
N LEU A 114 8.16 -2.33 -3.25
CA LEU A 114 8.93 -2.74 -2.07
C LEU A 114 9.17 -1.58 -1.09
N ILE A 115 9.43 -0.36 -1.60
CA ILE A 115 9.55 0.85 -0.79
C ILE A 115 8.21 1.18 -0.12
N LYS A 116 7.12 1.21 -0.90
CA LYS A 116 5.77 1.48 -0.37
C LYS A 116 5.32 0.45 0.68
N LYS A 117 5.82 -0.79 0.57
CA LYS A 117 5.56 -1.87 1.54
C LYS A 117 6.51 -1.85 2.75
N GLY A 118 7.47 -0.92 2.80
CA GLY A 118 8.38 -0.73 3.93
C GLY A 118 9.56 -1.70 4.01
N TYR A 119 9.83 -2.48 2.94
CA TYR A 119 10.98 -3.39 2.91
C TYR A 119 12.28 -2.68 2.52
N LEU A 120 12.17 -1.62 1.72
CA LEU A 120 13.29 -0.84 1.21
C LEU A 120 13.06 0.64 1.49
N SER A 121 14.15 1.40 1.59
CA SER A 121 14.12 2.85 1.41
C SER A 121 14.94 3.22 0.18
N LYS A 122 14.69 4.42 -0.37
CA LYS A 122 15.49 5.02 -1.42
C LYS A 122 15.76 6.48 -1.08
N GLU A 123 17.04 6.84 -0.97
CA GLU A 123 17.46 8.24 -0.86
C GLU A 123 17.24 8.97 -2.20
N GLU A 124 16.57 10.12 -2.19
CA GLU A 124 16.30 10.88 -3.41
C GLU A 124 17.59 11.47 -4.01
N GLY A 125 17.65 11.57 -5.35
CA GLY A 125 18.83 12.11 -6.06
C GLY A 125 20.08 11.21 -6.05
N VAL A 126 20.18 10.22 -5.17
CA VAL A 126 21.35 9.34 -5.07
C VAL A 126 21.20 8.12 -5.99
N GLN A 127 22.21 7.77 -6.78
CA GLN A 127 22.10 6.62 -7.69
C GLN A 127 22.08 5.26 -6.96
N ARG A 128 22.89 5.15 -5.90
CA ARG A 128 23.11 3.96 -5.06
C ARG A 128 22.61 4.18 -3.63
N GLY A 129 21.37 4.64 -3.51
CA GLY A 129 20.80 5.00 -2.21
C GLY A 129 19.71 4.06 -1.76
N PHE A 130 19.71 2.78 -2.15
CA PHE A 130 18.76 1.82 -1.60
C PHE A 130 19.31 1.25 -0.28
N ALA A 131 18.44 1.13 0.72
CA ALA A 131 18.74 0.41 1.96
C ALA A 131 17.63 -0.58 2.31
N ILE A 132 18.00 -1.67 2.98
CA ILE A 132 17.04 -2.63 3.55
C ILE A 132 16.50 -2.03 4.84
N ILE A 133 15.17 -1.96 4.95
CA ILE A 133 14.48 -1.45 6.15
C ILE A 133 13.89 -2.58 6.98
N LYS A 134 13.41 -3.64 6.31
CA LYS A 134 12.76 -4.79 6.96
C LYS A 134 13.13 -6.08 6.23
N GLU A 135 13.38 -7.14 6.99
CA GLU A 135 13.61 -8.48 6.46
C GLU A 135 12.29 -9.17 6.04
N ILE A 136 12.39 -9.99 4.98
CA ILE A 136 11.29 -10.82 4.46
C ILE A 136 11.28 -12.22 5.07
#